data_AF-A0A2V5RB51-F1
#
_entry.id   AF-A0A2V5RB51-F1
#
_cell.length_a   1.000
_cell.length_b   1.000
_cell.length_c   1.000
_cell.angle_alpha   90.00
_cell.angle_beta   90.00
_cell.angle_gamma   90.00
#
_symmetry.space_group_name_H-M   'P 1'
#
loop_
_entity.id
_entity.type
_entity.pdbx_description
1 polymer ?
#
loop_
_entity_poly.entity_id
_entity_poly.type
_entity_poly.pdbx_seq_one_letter_code
_entity_poly.pdbx_strand_id
1 'polypeptide(L)' 'MKTQNLVHILIGIICIGVLPKAQAVVPAPDGGYPGGNTAEGQSALLSLTTGGFNTAVGFLSLRSDTTGQ' A
#
# COMPACT_ATOMS: atom_id res chain seq x y z
N MET A 1 -13.03 33.61 -19.05
CA MET A 1 -12.72 33.30 -17.64
C MET A 1 -11.70 34.32 -17.15
N LYS A 2 -11.84 34.88 -15.94
CA LYS A 2 -10.85 35.83 -15.40
C LYS A 2 -9.56 35.06 -15.06
N THR A 3 -8.39 35.66 -15.30
CA THR A 3 -7.07 35.07 -14.96
C THR A 3 -6.99 34.64 -13.49
N GLN A 4 -7.67 35.36 -12.60
CA GLN A 4 -7.81 35.00 -11.19
C GLN A 4 -8.44 33.60 -10.99
N ASN A 5 -9.46 33.23 -11.77
CA ASN A 5 -10.09 31.91 -11.64
C ASN A 5 -9.13 30.79 -12.05
N LEU A 6 -8.28 31.06 -13.06
CA LEU A 6 -7.28 30.10 -13.53
C LEU A 6 -6.21 29.84 -12.46
N VAL A 7 -5.76 30.89 -11.77
CA VAL A 7 -4.77 30.79 -10.68
C VAL A 7 -5.29 29.93 -9.52
N HIS A 8 -6.54 30.12 -9.11
CA HIS A 8 -7.12 29.32 -8.01
C HIS A 8 -7.25 27.84 -8.37
N ILE A 9 -7.64 27.53 -9.60
CA ILE A 9 -7.71 26.14 -10.08
C ILE A 9 -6.32 25.50 -10.07
N LEU A 10 -5.30 26.24 -10.53
CA LEU A 10 -3.92 25.74 -10.57
C LEU A 10 -3.38 25.45 -9.16
N ILE A 11 -3.61 26.37 -8.21
CA ILE A 11 -3.24 26.18 -6.80
C ILE A 11 -3.96 24.95 -6.22
N GLY A 12 -5.26 24.80 -6.49
CA GLY A 12 -6.03 23.64 -6.04
C GLY A 12 -5.45 22.31 -6.52
N ILE A 13 -5.08 22.21 -7.80
CA ILE A 13 -4.46 21.01 -8.38
C ILE A 13 -3.10 20.72 -7.73
N ILE A 14 -2.26 21.74 -7.54
CA ILE A 14 -0.95 21.58 -6.89
C ILE A 14 -1.13 21.09 -5.46
N CYS A 15 -2.02 21.72 -4.69
CA CYS A 15 -2.33 21.32 -3.32
C CYS A 15 -2.76 19.86 -3.22
N ILE A 16 -3.58 19.38 -4.17
CA ILE A 16 -4.01 17.97 -4.20
C ILE A 16 -2.83 17.05 -4.56
N GLY A 17 -1.98 17.46 -5.50
CA GLY A 17 -0.82 16.68 -5.93
C GLY A 17 0.26 16.52 -4.88
N VAL A 18 0.46 17.50 -3.98
CA VAL A 18 1.50 17.46 -2.92
C VAL A 18 1.01 16.84 -1.60
N LEU A 19 -0.24 16.42 -1.49
CA LEU A 19 -0.78 15.80 -0.27
C LEU A 19 -0.11 14.42 -0.02
N PRO A 20 0.60 14.21 1.10
CA PRO A 20 1.27 12.94 1.40
C PRO A 20 0.31 11.75 1.49
N LYS A 21 -0.94 12.01 1.89
CA LYS A 21 -1.97 10.99 2.10
C LYS A 21 -2.64 10.50 0.81
N ALA A 22 -2.43 11.17 -0.31
CA ALA A 22 -3.03 10.85 -1.60
C ALA A 22 -2.05 10.22 -2.60
N GLN A 23 -0.75 10.18 -2.29
CA GLN A 23 0.24 9.58 -3.17
C GLN A 23 0.30 8.07 -2.94
N ALA A 24 0.12 7.31 -4.03
CA ALA A 24 0.43 5.88 -4.00
C ALA A 24 1.95 5.73 -3.84
N VAL A 25 2.36 5.07 -2.76
CA VAL A 25 3.77 4.74 -2.53
C VAL A 25 4.14 3.48 -3.32
N VAL A 26 5.38 3.44 -3.81
CA VAL A 26 6.00 2.23 -4.36
C VAL A 26 7.14 1.83 -3.42
N PRO A 27 7.12 0.62 -2.86
CA PRO A 27 6.08 -0.39 -2.97
C PRO A 27 4.77 0.03 -2.28
N ALA A 28 3.65 -0.63 -2.62
CA ALA A 28 2.35 -0.37 -1.99
C ALA A 28 2.46 -0.46 -0.46
N PRO A 29 1.62 0.30 0.29
CA PRO A 29 1.58 0.19 1.74
C PRO A 29 1.42 -1.27 2.19
N ASP A 30 2.18 -1.60 3.21
CA ASP A 30 2.25 -2.85 3.94
C ASP A 30 0.88 -3.19 4.57
N GLY A 31 0.08 -3.93 3.81
CA GLY A 31 -1.24 -4.42 4.24
C GLY A 31 -2.24 -4.54 3.08
N GLY A 32 -3.14 -5.52 3.17
CA GLY A 32 -4.21 -5.71 2.18
C GLY A 32 -3.96 -6.82 1.16
N TYR A 33 -3.12 -7.80 1.50
CA TYR A 33 -3.02 -9.01 0.68
C TYR A 33 -4.34 -9.80 0.75
N PRO A 34 -4.68 -10.58 -0.30
CA PRO A 34 -5.87 -11.43 -0.31
C PRO A 34 -5.99 -12.26 0.97
N GLY A 35 -7.21 -12.43 1.49
CA GLY A 35 -7.45 -13.16 2.73
C GLY A 35 -7.17 -12.38 4.01
N GLY A 36 -6.92 -11.07 3.96
CA GLY A 36 -6.63 -10.27 5.15
C GLY A 36 -5.21 -10.45 5.67
N ASN A 37 -4.29 -10.81 4.78
CA ASN A 37 -2.89 -11.03 5.11
C ASN A 37 -2.11 -9.70 5.11
N THR A 38 -1.11 -9.59 5.97
CA THR A 38 -0.13 -8.49 6.03
C THR A 38 1.27 -9.10 5.88
N ALA A 39 1.95 -8.78 4.77
CA ALA A 39 3.34 -9.16 4.54
C ALA A 39 4.21 -7.91 4.50
N GLU A 40 5.02 -7.72 5.54
CA GLU A 40 5.95 -6.61 5.69
C GLU A 40 7.38 -7.18 5.70
N GLY A 41 8.17 -6.89 4.66
CA GLY A 41 9.55 -7.35 4.55
C GLY A 41 9.80 -8.25 3.33
N GLN A 42 11.08 -8.38 2.97
CA GLN A 42 11.47 -9.10 1.77
C GLN A 42 11.12 -10.59 1.87
N SER A 43 10.35 -11.06 0.88
CA SER A 43 9.91 -12.46 0.79
C SER A 43 9.05 -12.95 1.97
N ALA A 44 8.36 -12.05 2.67
CA ALA A 44 7.32 -12.40 3.62
C ALA A 44 6.10 -13.02 2.91
N LEU A 45 5.50 -14.08 3.47
CA LEU A 45 4.38 -14.86 2.91
C LEU A 45 4.55 -15.39 1.47
N LEU A 46 5.79 -15.53 0.98
CA LEU A 46 6.06 -15.89 -0.41
C LEU A 46 5.44 -17.24 -0.84
N SER A 47 5.23 -18.19 0.08
CA SER A 47 4.68 -19.53 -0.23
C SER A 47 3.28 -19.78 0.32
N LEU A 48 2.54 -18.73 0.71
CA LEU A 48 1.17 -18.89 1.19
C LEU A 48 0.23 -19.29 0.04
N THR A 49 -0.18 -20.56 0.02
CA THR A 49 -1.07 -21.10 -1.02
C THR A 49 -2.55 -20.98 -0.68
N THR A 50 -2.90 -21.14 0.60
CA THR A 50 -4.27 -21.02 1.12
C THR A 50 -4.24 -20.46 2.55
N GLY A 51 -5.37 -19.92 3.01
CA GLY A 51 -5.50 -19.33 4.35
C GLY A 51 -5.49 -17.79 4.35
N GLY A 52 -5.96 -17.21 5.45
CA GLY A 52 -6.12 -15.77 5.64
C GLY A 52 -5.45 -15.29 6.91
N PHE A 53 -5.61 -14.00 7.20
CA PHE A 53 -5.33 -13.37 8.50
C PHE A 53 -3.90 -13.53 9.07
N ASN A 54 -2.90 -13.79 8.23
CA ASN A 54 -1.50 -13.86 8.66
C ASN A 54 -0.86 -12.47 8.74
N THR A 55 0.03 -12.31 9.71
CA THR A 55 0.93 -11.15 9.82
C THR A 55 2.37 -11.63 9.79
N ALA A 56 3.07 -11.40 8.68
CA ALA A 56 4.47 -11.74 8.49
C ALA A 56 5.31 -10.46 8.45
N VAL A 57 6.12 -10.23 9.48
CA VAL A 57 7.03 -9.09 9.56
C VAL A 57 8.47 -9.60 9.56
N GLY A 58 9.30 -9.12 8.61
CA GLY A 58 10.73 -9.43 8.51
C GLY A 58 11.13 -10.27 7.29
N PHE A 59 12.44 -10.41 7.08
CA PHE A 59 13.03 -11.20 5.99
C PHE A 59 12.64 -12.68 6.09
N LEU A 60 11.99 -13.21 5.05
CA LEU A 60 11.50 -14.59 4.97
C LEU A 60 10.49 -14.98 6.08
N SER A 61 9.86 -14.01 6.73
CA SER A 61 8.85 -14.27 7.76
C SER A 61 7.65 -15.02 7.17
N LEU A 62 7.25 -16.11 7.82
CA LEU A 62 6.20 -17.03 7.35
C LEU A 62 6.38 -17.51 5.90
N ARG A 63 7.63 -17.51 5.38
CA ARG A 63 7.91 -17.93 3.99
C ARG A 63 7.37 -19.32 3.69
N SER A 64 7.50 -20.24 4.63
CA SER A 64 7.16 -21.66 4.44
C SER A 64 5.76 -22.03 4.94
N ASP A 65 4.97 -21.04 5.36
CA ASP A 65 3.61 -21.30 5.78
C ASP A 65 2.71 -21.44 4.55
N THR A 66 2.17 -22.64 4.35
CA THR A 66 1.33 -22.97 3.18
C THR A 66 -0.16 -22.83 3.49
N THR A 67 -0.53 -22.81 4.78
CA THR A 67 -1.91 -22.80 5.25
C THR A 67 -2.04 -21.83 6.43
N GLY A 68 -2.45 -20.59 6.14
CA GLY A 68 -2.76 -19.59 7.15
C GLY A 68 -3.99 -19.94 7.99
N GLN A 69 -4.06 -19.45 9.23
CA GLN A 69 -5.19 -19.66 10.15
C GLN A 69 -6.22 -18.54 10.10
#